data_AF-A0A1F7TL68-F1
#
_entry.id   AF-A0A1F7TL68-F1
#
_cell.length_a   1.000
_cell.length_b   1.000
_cell.length_c   1.000
_cell.angle_alpha   90.00
_cell.angle_beta   90.00
_cell.angle_gamma   90.00
#
_symmetry.space_group_name_H-M   'P 1'
#
loop_
_entity.id
_entity.type
_entity.pdbx_description
1 polymer ?
#
loop_
_entity_poly.entity_id
_entity_poly.type
_entity_poly.pdbx_seq_one_letter_code
_entity_poly.pdbx_strand_id
1 'polypeptide(L)'
;MTKGGSVILRIYFSLVSFVTLMILVFSVADLVNISLKTFVFPAADAPNYAVYCDPAYQTPEQCEIQRGNEAKQALVQKQQSATRDLSLLIIAAPLFWMHFRIVYRDWMEERNKA
;
A
#
# COMPACT_ATOMS: atom_id res chain seq x y z
N MET A 1 -9.85 -6.34 -44.17
CA MET A 1 -9.82 -5.98 -42.72
C MET A 1 -8.41 -5.56 -42.36
N THR A 2 -8.17 -4.27 -42.16
CA THR A 2 -6.84 -3.71 -41.94
C THR A 2 -6.31 -4.18 -40.57
N LYS A 3 -5.26 -5.00 -40.60
CA LYS A 3 -4.56 -5.52 -39.41
C LYS A 3 -4.21 -4.43 -38.38
N GLY A 4 -3.99 -3.18 -38.82
CA GLY A 4 -3.60 -2.05 -37.96
C GLY A 4 -4.69 -1.52 -37.03
N GLY A 5 -5.98 -1.50 -37.44
CA GLY A 5 -7.07 -1.01 -36.58
C GLY A 5 -7.31 -1.89 -35.35
N SER A 6 -7.09 -3.20 -35.50
CA SER A 6 -7.20 -4.14 -34.38
C SER A 6 -6.06 -4.04 -33.39
N VAL A 7 -4.87 -3.61 -33.80
CA VAL A 7 -3.70 -3.50 -32.89
C VAL A 7 -3.81 -2.23 -32.04
N ILE A 8 -4.20 -1.11 -32.63
CA ILE A 8 -4.39 0.16 -31.90
C ILE A 8 -5.42 -0.02 -30.77
N LEU A 9 -6.53 -0.71 -31.06
CA LEU A 9 -7.60 -0.95 -30.11
C LEU A 9 -7.15 -1.88 -28.97
N ARG A 10 -6.37 -2.92 -29.28
CA ARG A 10 -5.81 -3.84 -28.27
C ARG A 10 -4.84 -3.14 -27.34
N ILE A 11 -3.95 -2.30 -27.87
CA ILE A 11 -3.00 -1.52 -27.07
C ILE A 11 -3.75 -0.53 -26.19
N TYR A 12 -4.71 0.23 -26.74
CA TYR A 12 -5.53 1.16 -25.98
C TYR A 12 -6.27 0.45 -24.83
N PHE A 13 -6.96 -0.65 -25.11
CA PHE A 13 -7.70 -1.40 -24.10
C PHE A 13 -6.76 -2.01 -23.04
N SER A 14 -5.59 -2.50 -23.44
CA SER A 14 -4.58 -3.03 -22.51
C SER A 14 -4.06 -1.96 -21.56
N LEU A 15 -3.78 -0.75 -22.06
CA LEU A 15 -3.30 0.36 -21.23
C LEU A 15 -4.37 0.83 -20.26
N VAL A 16 -5.61 1.00 -20.71
CA VAL A 16 -6.73 1.41 -19.85
C VAL A 16 -7.02 0.34 -18.79
N SER A 17 -7.02 -0.94 -19.17
CA SER A 17 -7.20 -2.05 -18.22
C SER A 17 -6.08 -2.08 -17.19
N PHE A 18 -4.84 -1.80 -17.58
CA PHE A 18 -3.71 -1.76 -16.65
C PHE A 18 -3.85 -0.61 -15.63
N VAL A 19 -4.16 0.59 -16.11
CA VAL A 19 -4.34 1.78 -15.24
C VAL A 19 -5.50 1.59 -14.27
N THR A 20 -6.65 1.12 -14.76
CA THR A 20 -7.82 0.87 -13.91
C THR A 20 -7.58 -0.23 -12.88
N LEU A 21 -6.88 -1.30 -13.26
CA LEU A 21 -6.49 -2.36 -12.33
C LEU A 21 -5.54 -1.83 -11.24
N MET A 22 -4.59 -0.97 -11.58
CA MET A 22 -3.72 -0.32 -10.58
C MET A 22 -4.51 0.53 -9.59
N ILE A 23 -5.45 1.35 -10.07
CA ILE A 23 -6.32 2.17 -9.20
C ILE A 23 -7.14 1.29 -8.26
N LEU A 24 -7.66 0.17 -8.76
CA LEU A 24 -8.43 -0.78 -7.94
C LEU A 24 -7.56 -1.39 -6.85
N VAL A 25 -6.34 -1.83 -7.17
CA VAL A 25 -5.40 -2.42 -6.19
C VAL A 25 -5.08 -1.43 -5.07
N PHE A 26 -4.75 -0.17 -5.40
CA PHE A 26 -4.46 0.83 -4.37
C PHE A 26 -5.68 1.15 -3.52
N SER A 27 -6.87 1.29 -4.12
CA SER A 27 -8.11 1.53 -3.39
C SER A 27 -8.42 0.44 -2.36
N VAL A 28 -8.22 -0.83 -2.74
CA VAL A 28 -8.46 -1.96 -1.83
C VAL A 28 -7.38 -2.03 -0.74
N ALA A 29 -6.11 -1.76 -1.08
CA ALA A 29 -5.04 -1.71 -0.09
C ALA A 29 -5.28 -0.62 0.97
N ASP A 30 -5.76 0.56 0.56
CA ASP A 30 -6.11 1.64 1.47
C ASP A 30 -7.31 1.28 2.36
N LEU A 31 -8.31 0.59 1.81
CA LEU A 31 -9.44 0.11 2.59
C LEU A 31 -9.01 -0.89 3.67
N VAL A 32 -8.13 -1.83 3.32
CA VAL A 32 -7.53 -2.77 4.28
C VAL A 32 -6.70 -2.04 5.32
N ASN A 33 -5.92 -1.04 4.92
CA ASN A 33 -5.10 -0.23 5.83
C ASN A 33 -5.95 0.50 6.87
N ILE A 34 -7.04 1.13 6.47
CA ILE A 34 -7.99 1.77 7.39
C ILE A 34 -8.59 0.71 8.33
N SER A 35 -9.03 -0.42 7.78
CA SER A 35 -9.61 -1.51 8.57
C SER A 35 -8.65 -2.02 9.65
N LEU A 36 -7.38 -2.25 9.29
CA LEU A 36 -6.37 -2.71 10.25
C LEU A 36 -6.06 -1.64 11.31
N LYS A 37 -5.97 -0.36 10.92
CA LYS A 37 -5.75 0.74 11.89
C LYS A 37 -6.92 0.88 12.85
N THR A 38 -8.16 0.72 12.38
CA THR A 38 -9.35 0.88 13.22
C THR A 38 -9.59 -0.32 14.14
N PHE A 39 -9.41 -1.54 13.65
CA PHE A 39 -9.82 -2.75 14.40
C PHE A 39 -8.66 -3.53 15.04
N VAL A 40 -7.48 -3.56 14.42
CA VAL A 40 -6.35 -4.40 14.87
C VAL A 40 -5.29 -3.58 15.60
N PHE A 41 -4.96 -2.40 15.08
CA PHE A 41 -3.92 -1.52 15.59
C PHE A 41 -4.45 -0.10 15.86
N PRO A 42 -5.40 0.08 16.82
CA PRO A 42 -5.98 1.40 17.12
C PRO A 42 -4.93 2.45 17.53
N ALA A 43 -3.79 2.01 18.08
CA ALA A 43 -2.66 2.90 18.39
C ALA A 43 -2.00 3.50 17.13
N ALA A 44 -2.15 2.88 15.96
CA ALA A 44 -1.68 3.41 14.69
C ALA A 44 -2.58 4.52 14.12
N ASP A 45 -3.79 4.68 14.63
CA ASP A 45 -4.71 5.75 14.22
C ASP A 45 -4.44 7.08 14.94
N ALA A 46 -3.46 7.10 15.87
CA ALA A 46 -3.10 8.31 16.58
C ALA A 46 -2.52 9.37 15.62
N PRO A 47 -2.90 10.65 15.79
CA PRO A 47 -2.37 11.72 14.96
C PRO A 47 -0.87 11.87 15.19
N ASN A 48 -0.12 11.89 14.10
CA ASN A 48 1.31 12.15 14.11
C ASN A 48 1.54 13.61 13.75
N TYR A 49 1.83 14.42 14.75
CA TYR A 49 2.10 15.85 14.58
C TYR A 49 3.55 16.11 14.98
N ALA A 50 4.36 16.61 14.04
CA ALA A 50 5.71 17.04 14.37
C ALA A 50 5.61 18.24 15.32
N VAL A 51 5.87 18.01 16.60
CA VAL A 51 5.95 19.10 17.58
C VAL A 51 7.38 19.59 17.58
N TYR A 52 7.57 20.88 17.31
CA TYR A 52 8.83 21.53 17.52
C TYR A 52 8.75 22.41 18.76
N CYS A 53 9.70 22.25 19.68
CA CYS A 53 9.85 23.15 20.81
C CYS A 53 10.41 24.48 20.30
N ASP A 54 9.59 25.53 20.34
CA ASP A 54 10.04 26.89 20.07
C ASP A 54 10.29 27.61 21.41
N PRO A 55 11.56 27.91 21.77
CA PRO A 55 11.89 28.56 23.03
C PRO A 55 11.38 30.01 23.10
N ALA A 56 10.93 30.61 21.99
CA ALA A 56 10.33 31.95 21.99
C ALA A 56 8.88 31.96 22.52
N TYR A 57 8.18 30.82 22.50
CA TYR A 57 6.75 30.75 22.82
C TYR A 57 6.39 29.70 23.88
N GLN A 58 7.33 28.84 24.30
CA GLN A 58 7.06 27.71 25.20
C GLN A 58 8.02 27.70 26.40
N THR A 59 7.52 27.25 27.55
CA THR A 59 8.35 27.12 28.76
C THR A 59 9.26 25.88 28.66
N PRO A 60 10.41 25.85 29.37
CA PRO A 60 11.31 24.69 29.37
C PRO A 60 10.60 23.38 29.75
N GLU A 61 9.64 23.46 30.67
CA GLU A 61 8.85 22.32 31.15
C GLU A 61 7.91 21.76 30.06
N GLN A 62 7.32 22.62 29.23
CA GLN A 62 6.49 22.21 28.10
C GLN A 62 7.29 21.47 27.03
N CYS A 63 8.55 21.88 26.84
CA CYS A 63 9.45 21.22 25.90
C CYS A 63 9.94 19.84 26.39
N GLU A 64 10.13 19.66 27.70
CA GLU A 64 10.43 18.34 28.28
C GLU A 64 9.28 17.35 28.10
N ILE A 65 8.03 17.80 28.31
CA ILE A 65 6.83 16.99 28.08
C ILE A 65 6.70 16.57 26.61
N GLN A 66 7.03 17.46 25.68
CA GLN A 66 7.02 17.17 24.24
C GLN A 66 8.08 16.13 23.85
N ARG A 67 9.30 16.26 24.38
CA ARG A 67 10.36 15.26 24.18
C ARG A 67 9.94 13.87 24.68
N GLY A 68 9.21 13.81 25.80
CA GLY A 68 8.62 12.56 26.29
C GLY A 68 7.54 11.97 25.36
N ASN A 69 6.85 12.81 24.59
CA ASN A 69 5.83 12.39 23.62
C ASN A 69 6.43 12.00 22.26
N GLU A 70 7.64 12.42 21.91
CA GLU A 70 8.35 12.00 20.69
C GLU A 70 8.51 10.48 20.62
N ALA A 71 8.84 9.83 21.74
CA ALA A 71 8.98 8.38 21.80
C ALA A 71 7.65 7.66 21.45
N LYS A 72 6.51 8.22 21.87
CA LYS A 72 5.19 7.70 21.53
C LYS A 72 4.87 7.94 20.05
N GLN A 73 5.20 9.12 19.51
CA GLN A 73 5.00 9.42 18.09
C GLN A 73 5.86 8.53 17.19
N ALA A 74 7.10 8.23 17.57
CA ALA A 74 7.95 7.30 16.85
C ALA A 74 7.35 5.88 16.80
N LEU A 75 6.67 5.44 17.86
CA LEU A 75 5.96 4.16 17.88
C LEU A 75 4.73 4.19 16.95
N VAL A 76 3.94 5.25 16.99
CA VAL A 76 2.77 5.44 16.11
C VAL A 76 3.18 5.41 14.64
N GLN A 77 4.25 6.12 14.27
CA GLN A 77 4.77 6.13 12.90
C GLN A 77 5.18 4.74 12.40
N LYS A 78 5.83 3.96 13.26
CA LYS A 78 6.21 2.58 12.95
C LYS A 78 4.98 1.71 12.72
N GLN A 79 3.96 1.83 13.57
CA GLN A 79 2.72 1.05 13.45
C GLN A 79 1.91 1.45 12.20
N GLN A 80 1.88 2.74 11.86
CA GLN A 80 1.25 3.23 10.63
C GLN A 80 1.92 2.65 9.38
N SER A 81 3.25 2.61 9.37
CA SER A 81 4.03 2.06 8.26
C SER A 81 3.82 0.55 8.16
N ALA A 82 3.91 -0.17 9.28
CA ALA A 82 3.67 -1.61 9.33
C ALA A 82 2.26 -1.98 8.84
N THR A 83 1.24 -1.20 9.22
CA THR A 83 -0.14 -1.46 8.80
C THR A 83 -0.33 -1.25 7.29
N ARG A 84 0.28 -0.19 6.74
CA ARG A 84 0.28 0.06 5.30
C ARG A 84 0.96 -1.08 4.54
N ASP A 85 2.14 -1.49 4.98
CA ASP A 85 2.91 -2.55 4.32
C ASP A 85 2.18 -3.89 4.40
N LEU A 86 1.57 -4.19 5.56
CA LEU A 86 0.75 -5.39 5.72
C LEU A 86 -0.46 -5.38 4.79
N SER A 87 -1.10 -4.23 4.62
CA SER A 87 -2.24 -4.08 3.71
C SER A 87 -1.86 -4.33 2.26
N LEU A 88 -0.70 -3.80 1.83
CA LEU A 88 -0.14 -4.08 0.51
C LEU A 88 0.20 -5.57 0.35
N LEU A 89 0.79 -6.19 1.37
CA LEU A 89 1.17 -7.60 1.34
C LEU A 89 -0.06 -8.52 1.25
N ILE A 90 -1.11 -8.24 2.02
CA ILE A 90 -2.37 -9.00 2.00
C ILE A 90 -3.01 -8.98 0.61
N ILE A 91 -2.91 -7.88 -0.13
CA ILE A 91 -3.46 -7.76 -1.49
C ILE A 91 -2.50 -8.29 -2.56
N ALA A 92 -1.20 -8.02 -2.42
CA ALA A 92 -0.18 -8.46 -3.37
C ALA A 92 0.03 -9.97 -3.34
N ALA A 93 -0.07 -10.62 -2.19
CA ALA A 93 0.13 -12.06 -2.04
C ALA A 93 -0.82 -12.91 -2.91
N PRO A 94 -2.17 -12.75 -2.86
CA PRO A 94 -3.07 -13.51 -3.72
C PRO A 94 -2.93 -13.15 -5.20
N LEU A 95 -2.64 -11.90 -5.53
CA LEU A 95 -2.39 -11.48 -6.92
C LEU A 95 -1.14 -12.15 -7.49
N PHE A 96 -0.04 -12.13 -6.73
CA PHE A 96 1.21 -12.79 -7.10
C PHE A 96 1.02 -14.29 -7.23
N TRP A 97 0.34 -14.92 -6.27
CA TRP A 97 0.04 -16.35 -6.32
C TRP A 97 -0.77 -16.74 -7.56
N MET A 98 -1.82 -15.96 -7.88
CA MET A 98 -2.66 -16.21 -9.04
C MET A 98 -1.85 -16.08 -10.35
N HIS A 99 -1.06 -15.01 -10.50
CA HIS A 99 -0.20 -14.84 -11.67
C HIS A 99 0.84 -15.93 -11.79
N PHE A 100 1.54 -16.27 -10.71
CA PHE A 100 2.55 -17.32 -10.71
C PHE A 100 1.96 -18.67 -11.11
N ARG A 101 0.79 -19.03 -10.58
CA ARG A 101 0.10 -20.29 -10.93
C ARG A 101 -0.28 -20.37 -12.41
N ILE A 102 -0.76 -19.27 -13.00
CA ILE A 102 -1.14 -19.23 -14.41
C ILE A 102 0.10 -19.43 -15.29
N VAL A 103 1.15 -18.64 -15.03
CA VAL A 103 2.41 -18.73 -15.79
C VAL A 103 3.04 -20.12 -15.65
N TYR A 104 3.02 -20.70 -14.45
CA TYR A 104 3.55 -22.03 -14.20
C TYR A 104 2.77 -23.12 -14.95
N ARG A 105 1.43 -23.02 -14.98
CA ARG A 105 0.59 -23.95 -15.77
C ARG A 105 0.94 -23.87 -17.25
N ASP A 106 1.01 -22.66 -17.79
CA ASP A 106 1.26 -22.43 -19.22
C ASP A 106 2.67 -22.94 -19.61
N TRP A 107 3.68 -22.73 -18.75
CA TRP A 107 5.03 -23.26 -18.95
C TRP A 107 5.07 -24.80 -18.97
N MET A 108 4.31 -25.48 -18.10
CA MET A 108 4.25 -26.94 -18.08
C MET A 108 3.55 -27.51 -19.32
N GLU A 109 2.52 -26.82 -19.84
CA GLU A 109 1.86 -27.22 -21.09
C GLU A 109 2.78 -27.11 -22.30
N GLU A 110 3.62 -26.07 -22.37
CA GLU A 110 4.62 -25.94 -23.43
C GLU A 110 5.68 -27.05 -23.36
N ARG A 111 6.18 -27.39 -22.16
CA ARG A 111 7.12 -28.51 -22.00
C ARG A 111 6.54 -29.87 -22.37
N ASN A 112 5.25 -30.10 -22.11
CA ASN A 112 4.60 -31.38 -22.44
C ASN A 112 4.30 -31.54 -23.95
N LYS A 113 4.34 -30.45 -24.72
CA LYS A 113 4.17 -30.46 -26.18
C LYS A 113 5.49 -30.57 -26.94
N ALA A 114 6.64 -30.39 -26.26
CA ALA A 114 7.99 -30.55 -26.79
C ALA A 114 8.49 -31.98 -26.59
#